data_AF-A0A9X1UKX3-F1
#
_entry.id   AF-A0A9X1UKX3-F1
#
_cell.length_a   1.000
_cell.length_b   1.000
_cell.length_c   1.000
_cell.angle_alpha   90.00
_cell.angle_beta   90.00
_cell.angle_gamma   90.00
#
_symmetry.space_group_name_H-M   'P 1'
#
loop_
_entity.id
_entity.type
_entity.pdbx_description
1 polymer ?
#
loop_
_entity_poly.entity_id
_entity_poly.type
_entity_poly.pdbx_seq_one_letter_code
_entity_poly.pdbx_strand_id
1 'polypeptide(L)'
;MYRMIEYRGFEIHVELSHSAEDLYDVTFQIKGGDNLRVMGERGGRIRLRNGPYTRRWAYLIAEVAGQASIDVLLGPLATGSER
;
A
#
# COMPACT_ATOMS: atom_id res chain seq x y z
N MET A 1 -11.71 -8.61 5.57
CA MET A 1 -12.35 -7.69 4.58
C MET A 1 -11.29 -7.18 3.63
N TYR A 2 -11.62 -6.87 2.37
CA TYR A 2 -10.61 -6.60 1.33
C TYR A 2 -10.98 -5.37 0.48
N ARG A 3 -9.96 -4.63 0.02
CA ARG A 3 -10.10 -3.57 -1.00
C ARG A 3 -8.83 -3.52 -1.85
N MET A 4 -9.01 -3.37 -3.16
CA MET A 4 -7.95 -3.07 -4.11
C MET A 4 -8.03 -1.59 -4.50
N ILE A 5 -6.87 -0.92 -4.56
CA ILE A 5 -6.75 0.47 -5.00
C ILE A 5 -5.65 0.54 -6.06
N GLU A 6 -5.96 1.11 -7.22
CA GLU A 6 -4.96 1.36 -8.26
C GLU A 6 -4.26 2.70 -8.03
N TYR A 7 -2.94 2.71 -8.16
CA TYR A 7 -2.14 3.93 -8.07
C TYR A 7 -0.90 3.83 -8.96
N ARG A 8 -0.78 4.73 -9.95
CA ARG A 8 0.37 4.84 -10.88
C ARG A 8 0.77 3.52 -11.57
N GLY A 9 -0.21 2.70 -11.95
CA GLY A 9 0.02 1.40 -12.58
C GLY A 9 0.38 0.26 -11.62
N PHE A 10 0.33 0.51 -10.31
CA PHE A 10 0.41 -0.51 -9.27
C PHE A 10 -0.96 -0.74 -8.63
N GLU A 11 -1.09 -1.89 -7.98
CA GLU A 11 -2.25 -2.28 -7.20
C GLU A 11 -1.87 -2.36 -5.72
N ILE A 12 -2.61 -1.66 -4.87
CA ILE A 12 -2.51 -1.73 -3.41
C ILE A 12 -3.65 -2.63 -2.91
N HIS A 13 -3.27 -3.83 -2.47
CA HIS A 13 -4.17 -4.86 -1.93
C HIS A 13 -4.26 -4.71 -0.42
N VAL A 14 -5.36 -4.15 0.10
CA VAL A 14 -5.58 -3.92 1.52
C VAL A 14 -6.45 -5.04 2.11
N GLU A 15 -5.99 -5.63 3.21
CA GLU A 15 -6.77 -6.58 4.01
C GLU A 15 -6.93 -6.11 5.45
N LEU A 16 -8.18 -6.17 5.90
CA LEU A 16 -8.59 -5.89 7.27
C LEU A 16 -8.95 -7.18 7.98
N SER A 17 -8.33 -7.40 9.14
CA SER A 17 -8.63 -8.50 10.05
C SER A 17 -9.35 -7.95 11.27
N HIS A 18 -10.53 -8.49 11.59
CA HIS A 18 -11.30 -8.06 12.75
C HIS A 18 -10.51 -8.37 14.04
N SER A 19 -10.40 -7.38 14.92
CA SER A 19 -9.61 -7.45 16.16
C SER A 19 -10.53 -7.35 17.39
N ALA A 20 -11.40 -6.34 17.40
CA ALA A 20 -12.45 -6.13 18.41
C ALA A 20 -13.64 -5.41 17.77
N GLU A 21 -14.71 -5.14 18.53
CA GLU A 21 -15.90 -4.45 18.03
C GLU A 21 -15.52 -3.15 17.30
N ASP A 22 -15.88 -3.10 16.01
CA ASP A 22 -15.54 -2.03 15.06
C ASP A 22 -14.05 -1.70 14.87
N LEU A 23 -13.14 -2.55 15.34
CA LEU A 23 -11.69 -2.35 15.29
C LEU A 23 -10.99 -3.45 14.47
N TYR A 24 -10.08 -3.02 13.60
CA TYR A 24 -9.41 -3.88 12.62
C TYR A 24 -7.90 -3.70 12.61
N ASP A 25 -7.20 -4.83 12.60
CA ASP A 25 -5.81 -4.90 12.19
C ASP A 25 -5.70 -4.78 10.67
N VAL A 26 -4.66 -4.11 10.18
CA VAL A 26 -4.55 -3.75 8.76
C VAL A 26 -3.24 -4.28 8.19
N THR A 27 -3.36 -4.93 7.04
CA THR A 27 -2.21 -5.27 6.20
C THR A 27 -2.42 -4.77 4.79
N PHE A 28 -1.35 -4.42 4.09
CA PHE A 28 -1.40 -4.14 2.67
C PHE A 28 -0.27 -4.84 1.91
N GLN A 29 -0.46 -5.01 0.62
CA GLN A 29 0.51 -5.60 -0.31
C GLN A 29 0.47 -4.79 -1.60
N ILE A 30 1.63 -4.52 -2.21
CA ILE A 30 1.71 -3.87 -3.51
C ILE A 30 1.99 -4.93 -4.58
N LYS A 31 1.25 -4.88 -5.68
CA LYS A 31 1.42 -5.72 -6.88
C LYS A 31 1.40 -4.85 -8.14
N GLY A 32 1.72 -5.42 -9.29
CA GLY A 32 1.68 -4.72 -10.58
C GLY A 32 2.88 -3.81 -10.86
N GLY A 33 2.84 -3.10 -11.99
CA GLY A 33 3.95 -2.34 -12.55
C GLY A 33 4.93 -3.19 -13.37
N ASP A 34 5.20 -2.80 -14.62
CA ASP A 34 6.18 -3.48 -15.50
C ASP A 34 7.59 -3.57 -14.89
N ASN A 35 7.87 -2.70 -13.90
CA ASN A 35 9.14 -2.62 -13.16
C ASN A 35 9.20 -3.50 -11.91
N LEU A 36 8.16 -4.30 -11.59
CA LEU A 36 8.14 -5.12 -10.37
C LEU A 36 9.15 -6.29 -10.40
N ARG A 37 9.87 -6.51 -11.51
CA ARG A 37 11.04 -7.41 -11.58
C ARG A 37 12.12 -7.06 -10.55
N VAL A 38 12.15 -5.82 -10.05
CA VAL A 38 13.08 -5.37 -8.99
C VAL A 38 12.59 -5.75 -7.57
N MET A 39 11.28 -5.94 -7.38
CA MET A 39 10.70 -6.49 -6.14
C MET A 39 10.50 -8.01 -6.27
N GLY A 40 11.59 -8.74 -6.53
CA GLY A 40 11.55 -10.20 -6.66
C GLY A 40 10.83 -10.86 -5.49
N GLU A 41 9.78 -11.64 -5.77
CA GLU A 41 8.99 -12.48 -4.84
C GLU A 41 8.52 -11.83 -3.50
N ARG A 42 8.81 -10.54 -3.27
CA ARG A 42 8.72 -9.82 -2.00
C ARG A 42 7.83 -8.58 -2.09
N GLY A 43 6.71 -8.70 -2.78
CA GLY A 43 5.51 -7.97 -2.37
C GLY A 43 5.04 -8.52 -1.01
N GLY A 44 5.87 -8.46 0.03
CA GLY A 44 5.55 -9.00 1.34
C GLY A 44 4.32 -8.28 1.89
N ARG A 45 3.46 -9.03 2.57
CA ARG A 45 2.29 -8.45 3.23
C ARG A 45 2.77 -7.58 4.40
N ILE A 46 2.59 -6.26 4.30
CA ILE A 46 3.05 -5.30 5.31
C ILE A 46 1.92 -5.06 6.31
N ARG A 47 2.17 -5.34 7.58
CA ARG A 47 1.25 -4.98 8.66
C ARG A 47 1.48 -3.52 9.08
N LEU A 48 0.41 -2.73 9.08
CA LEU A 48 0.44 -1.39 9.65
C LEU A 48 0.52 -1.47 11.17
N ARG A 49 1.42 -0.69 11.76
CA ARG A 49 1.59 -0.58 13.21
C ARG A 49 0.62 0.45 13.79
N ASN A 50 0.53 0.52 15.11
CA ASN A 50 -0.28 1.48 15.87
C ASN A 50 -1.80 1.37 15.67
N GLY A 51 -2.29 0.21 15.22
CA GLY A 51 -3.71 -0.15 15.25
C GLY A 51 -4.12 -0.84 16.56
N PRO A 52 -5.33 -1.43 16.62
CA PRO A 52 -6.30 -1.55 15.52
C PRO A 52 -7.05 -0.24 15.23
N TYR A 53 -7.61 -0.12 14.03
CA TYR A 53 -8.30 1.08 13.55
C TYR A 53 -9.79 0.82 13.29
N THR A 54 -10.61 1.86 13.34
CA THR A 54 -11.98 1.76 12.80
C THR A 54 -11.95 1.53 11.30
N ARG A 55 -12.97 0.85 10.74
CA ARG A 55 -12.96 0.41 9.33
C ARG A 55 -12.60 1.51 8.33
N ARG A 56 -13.17 2.72 8.48
CA ARG A 56 -12.91 3.84 7.57
C ARG A 56 -11.46 4.33 7.66
N TRP A 57 -10.93 4.43 8.87
CA TRP A 57 -9.53 4.80 9.11
C TRP A 57 -8.56 3.73 8.64
N ALA A 58 -8.90 2.46 8.83
CA ALA A 58 -8.10 1.32 8.40
C ALA A 58 -7.82 1.36 6.88
N TYR A 59 -8.87 1.59 6.07
CA TYR A 59 -8.69 1.74 4.63
C TYR A 59 -7.93 3.00 4.24
N LEU A 60 -8.22 4.14 4.87
CA LEU A 60 -7.57 5.41 4.55
C LEU A 60 -6.06 5.36 4.81
N ILE A 61 -5.63 4.86 5.97
CA ILE A 61 -4.21 4.80 6.31
C ILE A 61 -3.47 3.81 5.40
N ALA A 62 -4.10 2.68 5.05
CA ALA A 62 -3.52 1.72 4.12
C ALA A 62 -3.34 2.28 2.70
N GLU A 63 -4.31 3.06 2.23
CA GLU A 63 -4.21 3.75 0.95
C GLU A 63 -3.05 4.73 0.93
N VAL A 64 -2.98 5.62 1.93
CA VAL A 64 -1.91 6.62 2.06
C VAL A 64 -0.53 5.97 2.19
N ALA A 65 -0.40 4.93 3.03
CA ALA A 65 0.86 4.20 3.20
C ALA A 65 1.29 3.47 1.92
N GLY A 66 0.35 2.86 1.19
CA GLY A 66 0.61 2.21 -0.09
C GLY A 66 1.06 3.20 -1.17
N GLN A 67 0.37 4.33 -1.31
CA GLN A 67 0.72 5.38 -2.27
C GLN A 67 2.11 5.96 -1.97
N ALA A 68 2.40 6.29 -0.71
CA ALA A 68 3.71 6.80 -0.30
C ALA A 68 4.83 5.77 -0.57
N SER A 69 4.56 4.49 -0.35
CA SER A 69 5.52 3.42 -0.66
C SER A 69 5.82 3.36 -2.16
N ILE A 70 4.79 3.48 -3.01
CA ILE A 70 4.95 3.52 -4.47
C ILE A 70 5.73 4.77 -4.90
N ASP A 71 5.44 5.93 -4.34
CA ASP A 71 6.17 7.17 -4.66
C ASP A 71 7.66 7.07 -4.28
N VAL A 72 7.98 6.43 -3.15
CA VAL A 72 9.38 6.13 -2.78
C VAL A 72 10.03 5.16 -3.78
N LEU A 73 9.31 4.14 -4.25
CA LEU A 73 9.84 3.18 -5.23
C LEU A 73 10.12 3.79 -6.60
N LEU A 74 9.26 4.71 -7.04
CA LEU A 74 9.45 5.42 -8.30
C LEU A 74 10.53 6.51 -8.20
N GLY A 75 10.91 6.88 -6.97
CA GLY A 75 11.80 8.00 -6.71
C GLY A 75 11.16 9.35 -7.07
N PRO A 76 11.89 10.46 -6.89
CA PRO A 76 11.50 11.73 -7.51
C PRO A 76 11.33 11.46 -9.00
N LEU A 77 10.14 11.74 -9.55
CA LEU A 77 9.95 11.80 -11.00
C LEU A 77 11.12 12.61 -11.51
N ALA A 78 12.02 11.98 -12.29
CA ALA A 78 13.19 12.62 -12.81
C ALA A 78 12.71 13.89 -13.53
N THR A 79 12.80 15.02 -12.83
CA THR A 79 12.62 16.33 -13.42
C THR A 79 13.67 16.35 -14.51
N GLY A 80 13.18 16.42 -15.75
CA GLY A 80 13.99 16.23 -16.94
C GLY A 80 15.34 16.91 -16.78
N SER A 81 16.38 16.14 -17.12
CA SER A 81 17.63 16.68 -17.60
C SER A 81 17.32 17.70 -18.70
N GLU A 82 17.14 18.96 -18.35
CA GLU A 82 17.33 20.07 -19.27
C GLU A 82 18.74 20.63 -19.04
N ARG A 83 19.64 20.07 -19.85
CA ARG A 83 20.91 20.61 -20.38
C ARG A 83 22.05 20.93 -19.41
#